data_AF-A0A158CH85-F1
#
_entry.id   AF-A0A158CH85-F1
#
_cell.length_a   1.000
_cell.length_b   1.000
_cell.length_c   1.000
_cell.angle_alpha   90.00
_cell.angle_beta   90.00
_cell.angle_gamma   90.00
#
_symmetry.space_group_name_H-M   'P 1'
#
loop_
_entity.id
_entity.type
_entity.pdbx_description
1 polymer ?
#
loop_
_entity_poly.entity_id
_entity_poly.type
_entity_poly.pdbx_seq_one_letter_code
_entity_poly.pdbx_strand_id
1 'polypeptide(L)'
;MARQLPRFEPVGVDERRVLWVKYRGHRDVQRLLLELAQAHQVMEEIEAYFSSIQKVWAEEDLGQLVAMEKIRLLLVEQGLRQSAPAGLKAAPRRDEPDEPEPALLD
;
A
#
# COMPACT_ATOMS: atom_id res chain seq x y z
N MET A 1 3.72 -25.02 3.44
CA MET A 1 3.24 -24.48 2.14
C MET A 1 2.51 -23.17 2.42
N ALA A 2 2.93 -22.06 1.82
CA ALA A 2 2.23 -20.78 1.98
C ALA A 2 0.84 -20.90 1.35
N ARG A 3 -0.21 -20.65 2.16
CA ARG A 3 -1.60 -20.66 1.70
C ARG A 3 -1.73 -19.50 0.69
N GLN A 4 -2.16 -19.76 -0.53
CA GLN A 4 -2.44 -18.68 -1.49
C GLN A 4 -3.52 -17.79 -0.88
N LEU A 5 -3.28 -16.47 -0.92
CA LEU A 5 -4.29 -15.51 -0.54
C LEU A 5 -5.48 -15.66 -1.51
N PRO A 6 -6.73 -15.55 -1.01
CA PRO A 6 -7.88 -15.55 -1.88
C PRO A 6 -7.76 -14.40 -2.88
N ARG A 7 -8.31 -14.59 -4.08
CA ARG A 7 -8.45 -13.49 -5.02
C ARG A 7 -9.29 -12.41 -4.35
N PHE A 8 -8.75 -11.21 -4.28
CA PHE A 8 -9.45 -10.03 -3.80
C PHE A 8 -9.56 -9.01 -4.93
N GLU A 9 -10.69 -8.31 -4.99
CA GLU A 9 -10.88 -7.21 -5.93
C GLU A 9 -10.17 -5.94 -5.40
N PRO A 10 -9.64 -5.08 -6.28
CA PRO A 10 -8.94 -3.87 -5.84
C PRO A 10 -9.91 -2.91 -5.14
N VAL A 11 -9.50 -2.40 -3.99
CA VAL A 11 -10.31 -1.46 -3.19
C VAL A 11 -10.21 -0.05 -3.79
N GLY A 12 -11.33 0.46 -4.28
CA GLY A 12 -11.44 1.80 -4.87
C GLY A 12 -11.34 2.93 -3.83
N VAL A 13 -11.12 4.17 -4.30
CA VAL A 13 -11.01 5.36 -3.43
C VAL A 13 -12.28 5.58 -2.61
N ASP A 14 -13.45 5.43 -3.22
CA ASP A 14 -14.74 5.63 -2.54
C ASP A 14 -15.00 4.55 -1.49
N GLU A 15 -14.64 3.31 -1.80
CA GLU A 15 -14.74 2.19 -0.86
C GLU A 15 -13.84 2.42 0.37
N ARG A 16 -12.61 2.92 0.19
CA ARG A 16 -11.73 3.28 1.33
C ARG A 16 -12.34 4.35 2.23
N ARG A 17 -13.03 5.36 1.66
CA ARG A 17 -13.70 6.41 2.45
C ARG A 17 -14.84 5.84 3.28
N VAL A 18 -15.63 4.93 2.70
CA VAL A 18 -16.68 4.20 3.41
C VAL A 18 -16.08 3.37 4.55
N LEU A 19 -15.01 2.61 4.28
CA LEU A 19 -14.33 1.81 5.29
C LEU A 19 -13.71 2.67 6.40
N TRP A 20 -13.17 3.84 6.08
CA TRP A 20 -12.63 4.78 7.07
C TRP A 20 -13.68 5.25 8.08
N VAL A 21 -14.89 5.56 7.60
CA VAL A 21 -16.01 5.95 8.46
C VAL A 21 -16.50 4.76 9.27
N LYS A 22 -16.68 3.60 8.64
CA LYS A 22 -17.17 2.36 9.27
C LYS A 22 -16.28 1.90 10.42
N TYR A 23 -14.96 1.96 10.25
CA TYR A 23 -13.98 1.47 11.23
C TYR A 23 -13.33 2.61 12.04
N ARG A 24 -14.02 3.74 12.22
CA ARG A 24 -13.51 4.84 13.00
C ARG A 24 -13.21 4.39 14.44
N GLY A 25 -11.98 4.64 14.90
CA GLY A 25 -11.52 4.22 16.24
C GLY A 25 -10.80 2.88 16.27
N HIS A 26 -10.94 2.03 15.24
CA HIS A 26 -10.14 0.81 15.07
C HIS A 26 -8.76 1.16 14.51
N ARG A 27 -7.80 1.44 15.39
CA ARG A 27 -6.47 1.96 15.02
C ARG A 27 -5.76 1.11 13.97
N ASP A 28 -5.80 -0.21 14.08
CA ASP A 28 -5.12 -1.10 13.14
C ASP A 28 -5.75 -1.08 11.74
N VAL A 29 -7.08 -1.07 11.67
CA VAL A 29 -7.81 -0.98 10.39
C VAL A 29 -7.57 0.38 9.74
N GLN A 30 -7.67 1.47 10.51
CA GLN A 30 -7.40 2.81 10.01
C GLN A 30 -5.96 2.96 9.52
N ARG A 31 -5.00 2.36 10.22
CA ARG A 31 -3.61 2.31 9.80
C ARG A 31 -3.43 1.58 8.48
N LEU A 32 -4.05 0.40 8.32
CA LEU A 32 -4.00 -0.37 7.06
C LEU A 32 -4.59 0.44 5.88
N LEU A 33 -5.71 1.13 6.10
CA LEU A 33 -6.32 1.99 5.08
C LEU A 33 -5.41 3.15 4.68
N LEU A 34 -4.66 3.73 5.62
CA LEU A 34 -3.69 4.79 5.33
C LEU A 34 -2.46 4.26 4.57
N GLU A 35 -1.93 3.10 4.96
CA GLU A 35 -0.84 2.46 4.20
C GLU A 35 -1.28 2.13 2.77
N LEU A 36 -2.52 1.67 2.57
CA LEU A 36 -3.06 1.45 1.24
C LEU A 36 -3.19 2.75 0.43
N ALA A 37 -3.67 3.82 1.06
CA ALA A 37 -3.76 5.13 0.41
C ALA A 37 -2.38 5.68 0.01
N GLN A 38 -1.39 5.55 0.89
CA GLN A 38 -0.01 5.94 0.60
C GLN A 38 0.58 5.11 -0.54
N ALA A 39 0.35 3.79 -0.56
CA ALA A 39 0.84 2.93 -1.64
C ALA A 39 0.23 3.33 -3.00
N HIS A 40 -1.06 3.67 -3.04
CA HIS A 40 -1.69 4.16 -4.28
C HIS A 40 -1.06 5.47 -4.75
N GLN A 41 -0.81 6.41 -3.83
CA GLN A 41 -0.17 7.68 -4.18
C GLN A 41 1.24 7.47 -4.76
N VAL A 42 2.05 6.59 -4.16
CA VAL A 42 3.39 6.27 -4.69
C VAL A 42 3.30 5.68 -6.10
N MET A 43 2.31 4.83 -6.38
CA MET A 43 2.11 4.27 -7.71
C MET A 43 1.72 5.35 -8.74
N GLU A 44 0.84 6.28 -8.37
CA GLU A 44 0.48 7.42 -9.22
C GLU A 44 1.70 8.31 -9.52
N GLU A 45 2.56 8.55 -8.54
CA GLU A 45 3.80 9.32 -8.72
C GLU A 45 4.80 8.62 -9.65
N ILE A 46 4.97 7.29 -9.50
CA ILE A 46 5.79 6.48 -10.41
C ILE A 46 5.26 6.55 -11.84
N GLU A 47 3.94 6.42 -12.03
CA GLU A 47 3.29 6.50 -13.34
C GLU A 47 3.48 7.87 -14.00
N ALA A 48 3.39 8.94 -13.22
CA ALA A 48 3.65 10.30 -13.71
C ALA A 48 5.10 10.46 -14.20
N TYR A 49 6.08 9.98 -13.43
CA TYR A 49 7.48 10.01 -13.86
C TYR A 49 7.74 9.15 -15.08
N PHE A 50 7.14 7.97 -15.15
CA PHE A 50 7.28 7.08 -16.29
C PHE A 50 6.71 7.70 -17.57
N SER A 51 5.53 8.34 -17.47
CA SER A 51 4.93 9.09 -18.58
C SER A 51 5.85 10.21 -19.08
N SER A 52 6.50 10.93 -18.17
CA SER A 52 7.48 11.97 -18.53
C SER A 52 8.69 11.40 -19.27
N ILE A 53 9.23 10.26 -18.79
CA ILE A 53 10.36 9.57 -19.46
C ILE A 53 9.95 9.15 -20.88
N GLN A 54 8.78 8.53 -21.03
CA GLN A 54 8.28 8.12 -22.34
C GLN A 54 8.12 9.30 -23.30
N LYS A 55 7.63 10.43 -22.81
CA LYS A 55 7.47 11.65 -23.61
C LYS A 55 8.81 12.14 -24.14
N VAL A 56 9.81 12.33 -23.28
CA VAL A 56 11.15 12.81 -23.70
C VAL A 56 11.82 11.82 -24.65
N TRP A 57 11.67 10.53 -24.38
CA TRP A 57 12.19 9.50 -25.27
C TRP A 57 11.55 9.58 -26.67
N ALA A 58 10.23 9.74 -26.75
CA ALA A 58 9.52 9.81 -28.02
C ALA A 58 9.76 11.11 -28.79
N GLU A 59 9.94 12.25 -28.10
CA GLU A 59 10.06 13.58 -28.71
C GLU A 59 11.51 13.94 -29.06
N GLU A 60 12.49 13.54 -28.25
CA GLU A 60 13.87 14.04 -28.34
C GLU A 60 14.92 12.93 -28.53
N ASP A 61 14.55 11.65 -28.51
CA ASP A 61 15.49 10.50 -28.47
C ASP A 61 16.50 10.61 -27.30
N LEU A 62 16.05 11.21 -26.20
CA LEU A 62 16.83 11.46 -24.99
C LEU A 62 16.20 10.76 -23.78
N GLY A 63 16.99 10.61 -22.72
CA GLY A 63 16.53 10.08 -21.43
C GLY A 63 16.25 11.16 -20.40
N GLN A 64 15.30 10.93 -19.49
CA GLN A 64 15.01 11.83 -18.37
C GLN A 64 15.58 11.29 -17.04
N LEU A 65 16.90 11.41 -16.86
CA LEU A 65 17.65 10.84 -15.73
C LEU A 65 17.11 11.27 -14.36
N VAL A 66 16.64 12.51 -14.24
CA VAL A 66 16.03 13.02 -12.99
C VAL A 66 14.76 12.25 -12.63
N ALA A 67 13.89 11.98 -13.61
CA ALA A 67 12.67 11.21 -13.37
C ALA A 67 12.99 9.75 -12.99
N MET A 68 14.01 9.16 -13.62
CA MET A 68 14.49 7.82 -13.27
C MET A 68 15.02 7.75 -11.84
N GLU A 69 15.81 8.74 -11.40
CA GLU A 69 16.31 8.80 -10.02
C GLU A 69 15.16 9.00 -9.02
N LYS A 70 14.13 9.80 -9.37
CA LYS A 70 12.94 9.95 -8.53
C LYS A 70 12.19 8.63 -8.36
N ILE A 71 12.00 7.86 -9.43
CA ILE A 71 11.41 6.51 -9.35
C ILE A 71 12.27 5.61 -8.43
N ARG A 72 13.60 5.61 -8.59
CA ARG A 72 14.50 4.83 -7.74
C ARG A 72 14.32 5.16 -6.26
N LEU A 73 14.28 6.45 -5.91
CA LEU A 73 14.09 6.90 -4.53
C LEU A 73 12.74 6.44 -3.96
N LEU A 74 11.65 6.59 -4.71
CA LEU A 74 10.32 6.11 -4.32
C LEU A 74 10.31 4.60 -4.05
N LEU A 75 10.97 3.81 -4.91
CA LEU A 75 11.07 2.36 -4.73
C LEU A 75 11.91 1.96 -3.50
N VAL A 76 13.01 2.66 -3.24
CA VAL A 76 13.84 2.44 -2.06
C VAL A 76 13.07 2.77 -0.78
N GLU A 77 12.40 3.92 -0.75
CA GLU A 77 11.57 4.33 0.38
C GLU A 77 10.45 3.31 0.66
N GLN A 78 9.78 2.83 -0.39
CA GLN A 78 8.72 1.84 -0.25
C GLN A 78 9.24 0.49 0.26
N GLY A 79 10.41 0.06 -0.22
CA GLY A 79 11.07 -1.15 0.28
C GLY A 79 11.41 -1.05 1.78
N LEU A 80 11.94 0.10 2.21
CA LEU A 80 12.23 0.35 3.63
C LEU A 80 10.96 0.31 4.47
N ARG A 81 9.89 0.98 4.03
CA ARG A 81 8.59 0.98 4.71
C ARG A 81 8.00 -0.43 4.88
N GLN A 82 8.05 -1.26 3.84
CA GLN A 82 7.56 -2.64 3.89
C GLN A 82 8.41 -3.54 4.78
N SER A 83 9.72 -3.29 4.86
CA SER A 83 10.64 -4.06 5.69
C SER A 83 10.59 -3.70 7.18
N ALA A 84 10.05 -2.53 7.54
CA ALA A 84 10.02 -2.06 8.91
C ALA A 84 8.95 -2.83 9.73
N PRO A 85 9.35 -3.64 10.74
CA PRO A 85 8.40 -4.36 11.58
C PRO A 85 7.75 -3.37 12.53
N ALA A 86 6.61 -2.85 12.11
CA ALA A 86 6.00 -1.75 12.80
C ALA A 86 5.04 -2.23 13.89
N GLY A 87 5.61 -2.80 14.95
CA GLY A 87 4.95 -3.03 16.24
C GLY A 87 3.89 -4.14 16.26
N LEU A 88 3.74 -4.92 15.20
CA LEU A 88 2.86 -6.09 15.21
C LEU A 88 3.45 -7.17 16.13
N LYS A 89 2.69 -7.52 17.18
CA LYS A 89 2.95 -8.72 17.96
C LYS A 89 2.93 -9.91 16.99
N ALA A 90 3.88 -10.83 17.12
CA ALA A 90 3.95 -12.00 16.26
C ALA A 90 2.57 -12.69 16.20
N ALA A 91 2.19 -13.16 15.01
CA ALA A 91 0.94 -13.90 14.85
C ALA A 91 0.83 -14.99 15.92
N PRO A 92 -0.34 -15.18 16.55
CA PRO A 92 -0.53 -16.21 17.55
C PRO A 92 -0.14 -17.56 16.94
N ARG A 93 0.50 -18.41 17.76
CA ARG A 93 0.85 -19.75 17.29
C ARG A 93 -0.44 -20.48 16.94
N ARG A 94 -0.38 -21.38 15.96
CA ARG A 94 -1.55 -22.15 15.46
C ARG A 94 -2.32 -22.92 16.56
N ASP A 95 -1.71 -23.08 17.73
CA ASP A 95 -2.25 -23.79 18.89
C ASP A 95 -2.86 -22.84 19.95
N GLU A 96 -2.82 -21.53 19.75
CA GLU A 96 -3.47 -20.55 20.63
C GLU A 96 -4.94 -20.37 20.22
N PRO A 97 -5.88 -20.33 21.19
CA PRO A 97 -7.29 -20.08 20.90
C PRO A 97 -7.47 -18.70 20.26
N ASP A 98 -8.25 -18.63 19.18
CA ASP A 98 -8.55 -17.38 18.47
C ASP A 98 -9.11 -16.35 19.46
N GLU A 99 -8.53 -15.14 19.47
CA GLU A 99 -9.12 -14.02 20.21
C GLU A 99 -10.53 -13.77 19.65
N PRO A 100 -11.55 -13.60 20.50
CA PRO A 100 -12.92 -13.41 20.02
C PRO A 100 -12.97 -12.18 19.13
N GLU A 101 -13.44 -12.35 17.89
CA GLU A 101 -13.64 -11.23 16.96
C GLU A 101 -14.39 -10.11 17.69
N PRO A 102 -13.87 -8.87 17.69
CA PRO A 102 -14.55 -7.78 18.36
C PRO A 102 -15.91 -7.62 17.69
N ALA A 103 -16.97 -7.91 18.46
CA ALA A 103 -18.33 -7.79 17.98
C ALA A 103 -18.51 -6.40 17.38
N LEU A 104 -18.79 -6.37 16.07
CA LEU A 104 -19.18 -5.14 15.39
C LEU A 104 -20.54 -4.77 16.01
N LEU A 105 -20.55 -3.78 16.90
CA LEU A 105 -21.77 -3.25 17.48
C LEU A 105 -22.52 -2.47 16.38
N ASP A 106 -23.79 -2.81 16.19
CA ASP A 106 -24.72 -2.19 15.23
C ASP A 106 -24.95 -0.68 15.48
#